data_AF-A0A1G6EH06-F1
#
_entry.id   AF-A0A1G6EH06-F1
#
_cell.length_a   1.000
_cell.length_b   1.000
_cell.length_c   1.000
_cell.angle_alpha   90.00
_cell.angle_beta   90.00
_cell.angle_gamma   90.00
#
_symmetry.space_group_name_H-M   'P 1'
#
loop_
_entity.id
_entity.type
_entity.pdbx_description
1 polymer ?
#
loop_
_entity_poly.entity_id
_entity_poly.type
_entity_poly.pdbx_seq_one_letter_code
_entity_poly.pdbx_strand_id
1 'polypeptide(L)'
;METCNKVLCAECMSLEEYFIESEIETRTIKDSKYKFVKNVARCKCCGKKVMVPGLEDENERKFEFIYRDYNGYIQIDEIKDILEKSNIEKQSLEQMLELEDGTIGNYIAGQLPSRDVSDRLKELV
;
A
#
# COMPACT_ATOMS: atom_id res chain seq x y z
N MET A 1 28.20 1.59 8.21
CA MET A 1 27.47 2.23 9.33
C MET A 1 26.37 1.27 9.72
N GLU A 2 26.49 0.61 10.87
CA GLU A 2 25.41 -0.21 11.42
C GLU A 2 24.27 0.75 11.80
N THR A 3 23.15 0.67 11.10
CA THR A 3 21.93 1.37 11.52
C THR A 3 21.42 0.66 12.77
N CYS A 4 21.63 1.30 13.92
CA CYS A 4 21.10 0.85 15.20
C CYS A 4 19.57 0.96 15.16
N ASN A 5 18.89 -0.10 14.73
CA ASN A 5 17.43 -0.16 14.64
C ASN A 5 16.84 -0.31 16.05
N LYS A 6 16.85 0.80 16.81
CA LYS A 6 16.24 0.92 18.13
C LYS A 6 14.92 1.69 18.05
N VAL A 7 14.00 1.34 18.94
CA VAL A 7 12.68 1.95 19.08
C VAL A 7 12.34 2.09 20.56
N LEU A 8 11.56 3.11 20.91
CA LEU A 8 11.07 3.27 22.27
C LEU A 8 10.03 2.16 22.54
N CYS A 9 10.38 1.23 23.41
CA CYS A 9 9.46 0.19 23.86
C CYS A 9 8.63 0.74 25.01
N ALA A 10 7.31 0.82 24.86
CA ALA A 10 6.40 1.29 25.91
C ALA A 10 6.44 0.39 27.15
N GLU A 11 6.75 -0.89 26.98
CA GLU A 11 6.78 -1.91 28.03
C GLU A 11 8.11 -1.90 28.79
N CYS A 12 9.24 -1.68 28.11
CA CYS A 12 10.55 -1.54 28.75
C CYS A 12 10.85 -0.11 29.20
N MET A 13 10.02 0.86 28.80
CA MET A 13 10.21 2.30 29.02
C MET A 13 11.60 2.81 28.60
N SER A 14 12.16 2.23 27.54
CA SER A 14 13.54 2.48 27.10
C SER A 14 13.72 2.20 25.60
N LEU A 15 14.84 2.69 25.05
CA LEU A 15 15.22 2.45 23.65
C LEU A 15 15.80 1.04 23.51
N GLU A 16 15.05 0.18 22.83
CA GLU A 16 15.38 -1.22 22.65
C GLU A 16 15.58 -1.56 21.18
N GLU A 17 16.46 -2.51 20.90
CA GLU A 17 16.52 -3.11 19.57
C GLU A 17 15.21 -3.86 19.28
N TYR A 18 14.86 -3.95 18.01
CA TYR A 18 13.71 -4.74 17.57
C TYR A 18 14.09 -5.73 16.47
N PHE A 19 13.21 -6.68 16.22
CA PHE A 19 13.22 -7.54 15.04
C PHE A 19 11.86 -7.48 14.34
N ILE A 20 11.84 -7.80 13.06
CA ILE A 20 10.62 -7.87 12.26
C ILE A 20 10.26 -9.33 12.07
N GLU A 21 9.00 -9.67 12.31
CA GLU A 21 8.41 -10.96 11.95
C GLU A 21 7.15 -10.77 11.09
N SER A 22 6.76 -11.82 10.38
CA SER A 22 5.55 -11.82 9.57
C SER A 22 4.40 -12.52 10.29
N GLU A 23 3.21 -11.93 10.26
CA GLU A 23 1.98 -12.47 10.82
C GLU A 23 0.89 -12.47 9.73
N ILE A 24 -0.06 -13.41 9.80
CA ILE A 24 -1.24 -13.39 8.93
C ILE A 24 -2.29 -12.48 9.58
N GLU A 25 -2.74 -11.46 8.86
CA GLU A 25 -3.86 -10.61 9.24
C GLU A 25 -5.07 -10.87 8.35
N THR A 26 -6.26 -10.84 8.96
CA THR A 26 -7.54 -10.88 8.24
C THR A 26 -8.27 -9.57 8.47
N ARG A 27 -8.47 -8.79 7.42
CA ARG A 27 -9.31 -7.59 7.44
C ARG A 27 -10.66 -7.90 6.81
N THR A 28 -11.74 -7.41 7.41
CA THR A 28 -13.10 -7.56 6.87
C THR A 28 -13.58 -6.20 6.41
N ILE A 29 -13.95 -6.09 5.12
CA ILE A 29 -14.55 -4.89 4.54
C ILE A 29 -15.89 -5.31 3.97
N LYS A 30 -16.97 -4.70 4.48
CA LYS A 30 -18.36 -5.17 4.26
C LYS A 30 -18.45 -6.66 4.66
N ASP A 31 -18.87 -7.53 3.75
CA ASP A 31 -18.99 -8.97 4.00
C ASP A 31 -17.80 -9.79 3.49
N SER A 32 -16.78 -9.14 2.92
CA SER A 32 -15.61 -9.82 2.34
C SER A 32 -14.44 -9.84 3.31
N LYS A 33 -13.76 -11.00 3.38
CA LYS A 33 -12.57 -11.23 4.21
C LYS A 33 -11.32 -11.31 3.36
N TYR A 34 -10.35 -10.47 3.69
CA TYR A 34 -9.07 -10.37 3.00
C TYR A 34 -7.97 -10.84 3.93
N LYS A 35 -7.20 -11.84 3.48
CA LYS A 35 -6.05 -12.35 4.23
C LYS A 35 -4.77 -11.86 3.59
N PHE A 36 -3.87 -11.33 4.39
CA PHE A 36 -2.55 -10.90 3.92
C PHE A 36 -1.50 -11.08 4.99
N VAL A 37 -0.23 -11.09 4.54
CA VAL A 37 0.93 -11.18 5.43
C VAL A 37 1.35 -9.77 5.80
N LYS A 38 1.25 -9.42 7.08
CA LYS A 38 1.75 -8.17 7.64
C LYS A 38 3.09 -8.39 8.32
N ASN A 39 3.92 -7.36 8.34
CA ASN A 39 5.13 -7.32 9.12
C ASN A 39 4.86 -6.63 10.46
N VAL A 40 5.39 -7.18 11.54
CA VAL A 40 5.26 -6.64 12.88
C VAL A 40 6.64 -6.52 13.50
N ALA A 41 6.94 -5.35 14.08
CA ALA A 41 8.14 -5.17 14.86
C ALA A 41 7.91 -5.59 16.31
N ARG A 42 8.86 -6.31 16.89
CA ARG A 42 8.87 -6.71 18.29
C ARG A 42 10.16 -6.30 18.97
N CYS A 43 10.03 -5.80 20.20
CA CYS A 43 11.16 -5.51 21.07
C CYS A 43 11.99 -6.79 21.31
N LYS A 44 13.31 -6.72 21.12
CA LYS A 44 14.21 -7.85 21.42
C LYS A 44 14.30 -8.17 22.91
N CYS A 45 14.08 -7.17 23.78
CA CYS A 45 14.17 -7.33 25.23
C CYS A 45 12.93 -8.03 25.82
N CYS A 46 11.73 -7.58 25.49
CA CYS A 46 10.48 -8.11 26.09
C CYS A 46 9.55 -8.86 25.12
N GLY A 47 9.84 -8.87 23.82
CA GLY A 47 9.02 -9.54 22.80
C GLY A 47 7.70 -8.85 22.45
N LYS A 48 7.38 -7.71 23.09
CA LYS A 48 6.15 -6.97 22.85
C LYS A 48 6.20 -6.22 21.52
N LYS A 49 5.03 -6.03 20.89
CA LYS A 49 4.92 -5.26 19.63
C LYS A 49 5.35 -3.82 19.88
N VAL A 50 6.11 -3.27 18.94
CA VAL A 50 6.62 -1.89 18.96
C VAL A 50 6.30 -1.21 17.65
N MET A 51 6.14 0.11 17.67
CA MET A 51 5.78 0.90 16.50
C MET A 51 7.05 1.42 15.82
N VAL A 52 7.30 0.97 14.59
CA VAL A 52 8.42 1.44 13.76
C VAL A 52 7.85 2.33 12.65
N PRO A 53 8.34 3.57 12.49
CA PRO A 53 7.90 4.45 11.40
C PRO A 53 8.03 3.77 10.03
N GLY A 54 7.00 3.92 9.20
CA GLY A 54 6.95 3.33 7.85
C GLY A 54 6.50 1.87 7.78
N LEU A 55 6.62 1.09 8.86
CA LEU A 55 6.25 -0.34 8.82
C LEU A 55 4.75 -0.56 8.59
N GLU A 56 3.90 0.26 9.22
CA GLU A 56 2.46 0.19 8.99
C GLU A 56 2.08 0.71 7.60
N ASP A 57 2.77 1.72 7.08
CA ASP A 57 2.57 2.22 5.71
C ASP A 57 2.90 1.12 4.67
N GLU A 58 3.96 0.34 4.89
CA GLU A 58 4.29 -0.82 4.06
C GLU A 58 3.22 -1.91 4.13
N ASN A 59 2.69 -2.18 5.33
CA ASN A 59 1.60 -3.14 5.52
C ASN A 59 0.33 -2.68 4.80
N GLU A 60 0.02 -1.39 4.85
CA GLU A 60 -1.14 -0.82 4.18
C GLU A 60 -1.01 -0.95 2.66
N ARG A 61 0.17 -0.69 2.08
CA ARG A 61 0.42 -0.91 0.64
C ARG A 61 0.23 -2.38 0.22
N LYS A 62 0.67 -3.34 1.04
CA LYS A 62 0.44 -4.77 0.78
C LYS A 62 -1.04 -5.12 0.80
N PHE A 63 -1.77 -4.57 1.78
CA PHE A 63 -3.20 -4.77 1.88
C PHE A 63 -3.93 -4.15 0.69
N GLU A 64 -3.57 -2.92 0.32
CA GLU A 64 -4.12 -2.17 -0.81
C GLU A 64 -3.98 -2.94 -2.13
N PHE A 65 -2.81 -3.54 -2.37
CA PHE A 65 -2.58 -4.41 -3.53
C PHE A 65 -3.56 -5.59 -3.58
N ILE A 66 -3.68 -6.32 -2.46
CA ILE A 66 -4.58 -7.50 -2.36
C ILE A 66 -6.04 -7.09 -2.49
N TYR A 67 -6.41 -5.96 -1.89
CA TYR A 67 -7.76 -5.44 -1.98
C TYR A 67 -8.11 -5.06 -3.43
N ARG A 68 -7.20 -4.37 -4.13
CA ARG A 68 -7.37 -4.03 -5.54
C ARG A 68 -7.48 -5.27 -6.41
N ASP A 69 -6.57 -6.23 -6.24
CA ASP A 69 -6.52 -7.47 -7.00
C ASP A 69 -7.82 -8.28 -6.84
N TYR A 70 -8.21 -8.55 -5.59
CA TYR A 70 -9.40 -9.34 -5.28
C TYR A 70 -10.70 -8.72 -5.81
N ASN A 71 -10.81 -7.39 -5.78
CA ASN A 71 -11.99 -6.68 -6.27
C ASN A 71 -11.85 -6.21 -7.73
N GLY A 72 -10.79 -6.65 -8.42
CA GLY A 72 -10.51 -6.38 -9.82
C GLY A 72 -10.16 -4.93 -10.15
N TYR A 73 -9.84 -4.07 -9.19
CA TYR A 73 -9.42 -2.69 -9.46
C TYR A 73 -8.08 -2.67 -10.18
N ILE A 74 -7.79 -1.56 -10.87
CA ILE A 74 -6.46 -1.36 -11.46
C ILE A 74 -5.42 -1.09 -10.36
N GLN A 75 -4.25 -1.71 -10.51
CA GLN A 75 -3.10 -1.52 -9.66
C GLN A 75 -2.42 -0.19 -9.95
N ILE A 76 -1.78 0.38 -8.94
CA ILE A 76 -1.00 1.60 -9.10
C ILE A 76 0.12 1.40 -10.14
N ASP A 77 0.75 0.24 -10.13
CA ASP A 77 1.83 -0.07 -11.08
C ASP A 77 1.30 -0.29 -12.50
N GLU A 78 0.08 -0.82 -12.68
CA GLU A 78 -0.58 -0.86 -14.00
C GLU A 78 -0.82 0.55 -14.55
N ILE A 79 -1.23 1.50 -13.70
CA ILE A 79 -1.39 2.91 -14.12
C ILE A 79 -0.04 3.51 -14.55
N LYS A 80 1.04 3.25 -13.80
CA LYS A 80 2.38 3.73 -14.16
C LYS A 80 2.85 3.12 -15.48
N ASP A 81 2.62 1.83 -15.67
CA ASP A 81 2.95 1.11 -16.91
C ASP A 81 2.27 1.73 -18.13
N ILE A 82 0.99 2.13 -18.03
CA ILE A 82 0.27 2.82 -19.13
C ILE A 82 1.00 4.10 -19.51
N LEU A 83 1.39 4.92 -18.52
CA LEU A 83 2.07 6.19 -18.75
C LEU A 83 3.46 5.98 -19.39
N GLU A 84 4.22 5.00 -18.89
CA GLU A 84 5.58 4.71 -19.36
C GLU A 84 5.60 4.05 -20.75
N LYS A 85 4.82 2.99 -20.97
CA LYS A 85 4.83 2.22 -22.22
C LYS A 85 4.28 3.01 -23.40
N SER A 86 3.24 3.81 -23.14
CA SER A 86 2.59 4.60 -24.19
C SER A 86 3.20 5.99 -24.36
N ASN A 87 4.16 6.36 -23.50
CA ASN A 87 4.74 7.71 -23.41
C ASN A 87 3.63 8.79 -23.33
N ILE A 88 2.58 8.49 -22.55
CA ILE A 88 1.42 9.37 -22.34
C ILE A 88 1.64 10.15 -21.05
N GLU A 89 1.51 11.47 -21.12
CA GLU A 89 1.50 12.31 -19.92
C GLU A 89 0.20 12.14 -19.13
N LYS A 90 0.24 12.36 -17.81
CA LYS A 90 -0.94 12.21 -16.94
C LYS A 90 -2.14 13.04 -17.42
N GLN A 91 -1.90 14.29 -17.81
CA GLN A 91 -2.94 15.19 -18.33
C GLN A 91 -3.57 14.66 -19.62
N SER A 92 -2.76 14.08 -20.51
CA SER A 92 -3.26 13.47 -21.74
C SER A 92 -4.12 12.25 -21.44
N LEU A 93 -3.73 11.40 -20.49
CA LEU A 93 -4.54 10.26 -20.05
C LEU A 93 -5.86 10.71 -19.39
N GLU A 94 -5.81 11.76 -18.57
CA GLU A 94 -6.99 12.37 -17.95
C GLU A 94 -7.97 12.86 -19.03
N GLN A 95 -7.49 13.58 -20.04
CA GLN A 95 -8.30 14.05 -21.17
C GLN A 95 -8.90 12.89 -21.98
N MET A 96 -8.11 11.86 -22.31
CA MET A 96 -8.58 10.69 -23.05
C MET A 96 -9.71 9.95 -22.32
N LEU A 97 -9.68 9.96 -20.99
CA LEU A 97 -10.67 9.29 -20.15
C LEU A 97 -11.77 10.22 -19.62
N GLU A 98 -11.78 11.49 -20.04
CA GLU A 98 -12.71 12.52 -19.58
C GLU A 98 -12.72 12.66 -18.04
N LEU A 99 -11.52 12.56 -17.43
CA LEU A 99 -11.32 12.71 -15.99
C LEU A 99 -10.97 14.15 -15.64
N GLU A 100 -11.24 14.54 -14.39
CA GLU A 100 -10.81 15.84 -13.85
C GLU A 100 -9.28 15.90 -13.70
N ASP A 101 -8.72 17.11 -13.85
CA ASP A 101 -7.28 17.34 -13.74
C ASP A 101 -6.71 16.85 -12.40
N GLY A 102 -5.62 16.10 -12.45
CA GLY A 102 -4.95 15.55 -11.28
C GLY A 102 -5.55 14.24 -10.75
N THR A 103 -6.63 13.74 -11.34
CA THR A 103 -7.27 12.47 -10.97
C THR A 103 -6.30 11.28 -11.08
N ILE A 104 -5.52 11.18 -12.16
CA ILE A 104 -4.53 10.10 -12.31
C ILE A 104 -3.41 10.26 -11.27
N GLY A 105 -3.05 11.52 -10.95
CA GLY A 105 -2.13 11.82 -9.85
C GLY A 105 -2.62 11.28 -8.51
N ASN A 106 -3.90 11.46 -8.19
CA ASN A 106 -4.51 10.95 -6.97
C ASN A 106 -4.53 9.42 -6.93
N TYR A 107 -4.81 8.76 -8.05
CA TYR A 107 -4.79 7.30 -8.12
C TYR A 107 -3.40 6.73 -7.86
N ILE A 108 -2.35 7.35 -8.40
CA ILE A 108 -0.96 6.98 -8.12
C ILE A 108 -0.60 7.23 -6.65
N ALA A 109 -1.20 8.25 -6.03
CA ALA A 109 -1.05 8.55 -4.60
C ALA A 109 -1.87 7.63 -3.68
N GLY A 110 -2.61 6.65 -4.23
CA GLY A 110 -3.35 5.65 -3.47
C GLY A 110 -4.87 5.83 -3.46
N GLN A 111 -5.42 6.92 -4.01
CA GLN A 111 -6.87 7.08 -4.13
C GLN A 111 -7.43 5.94 -5.00
N LEU A 112 -8.49 5.29 -4.52
CA LEU A 112 -9.10 4.19 -5.25
C LEU A 112 -10.02 4.75 -6.36
N PRO A 113 -9.82 4.40 -7.64
CA PRO A 113 -10.75 4.74 -8.70
C PRO A 113 -12.10 4.04 -8.55
N SER A 114 -13.11 4.53 -9.29
CA SER A 114 -14.35 3.76 -9.46
C SER A 114 -14.07 2.46 -10.23
N ARG A 115 -15.02 1.52 -10.17
CA ARG A 115 -14.95 0.26 -10.95
C ARG A 115 -14.90 0.53 -12.45
N ASP A 116 -15.78 1.41 -12.93
CA ASP A 116 -15.85 1.81 -14.34
C ASP A 116 -14.53 2.41 -14.82
N VAL A 117 -13.96 3.37 -14.08
CA VAL A 117 -12.68 3.99 -14.44
C VAL A 117 -11.54 2.98 -14.40
N SER A 118 -11.56 2.03 -13.46
CA SER A 118 -10.57 0.94 -13.41
C SER A 118 -10.63 0.06 -14.65
N ASP A 119 -11.84 -0.31 -15.08
CA ASP A 119 -12.05 -1.18 -16.23
C ASP A 119 -11.57 -0.47 -17.51
N ARG A 120 -11.91 0.81 -17.68
CA ARG A 120 -11.42 1.65 -18.80
C ARG A 120 -9.89 1.79 -18.83
N LEU A 121 -9.25 1.94 -17.66
CA LEU A 121 -7.78 2.00 -17.60
C LEU A 121 -7.14 0.65 -17.94
N LYS A 122 -7.75 -0.47 -17.53
CA LYS A 122 -7.24 -1.81 -17.83
C LYS A 122 -7.25 -2.17 -19.32
N GLU A 123 -8.13 -1.55 -20.11
CA GLU A 123 -8.13 -1.69 -21.57
C GLU A 123 -6.88 -1.10 -22.23
N LEU A 124 -6.10 -0.30 -21.49
CA LEU A 124 -4.89 0.38 -21.97
C LEU A 124 -3.57 -0.27 -21.51
N VAL A 125 -3.63 -1.33 -20.69
CA VAL A 125 -2.48 -2.07 -20.17
C VAL A 125 -1.96 -3.08 -21.20
#